data_AF-A0A7C2E2A4-F1
#
_entry.id   AF-A0A7C2E2A4-F1
#
_cell.length_a   1.000
_cell.length_b   1.000
_cell.length_c   1.000
_cell.angle_alpha   90.00
_cell.angle_beta   90.00
_cell.angle_gamma   90.00
#
_symmetry.space_group_name_H-M   'P 1'
#
loop_
_entity.id
_entity.type
_entity.pdbx_description
1 polymer ?
#
loop_
_entity_poly.entity_id
_entity_poly.type
_entity_poly.pdbx_seq_one_letter_code
_entity_poly.pdbx_strand_id
1 'polypeptide(L)'
;MSATDLSAAPGGPTCLALRTVHTVGHSTRPLETLLALLEAHRIEHLVDVRRWPSSRRFPHFHREPLAAALAGRGIAYTWREDLGGYRRPEAASPNTGWRVGAFRAYADFMLTEAFERIMADLEALAARQRVALMCAEAVPWRCHRQLLADAFLVRGWAVRHILEDRCEAHRLPPFARVEGRRLLYPGPPPAAPRRPSRPAPPAPGASPPSSAPPPSTRPRRASPSRRRWK
;
A
#
# COMPACT_ATOMS: atom_id res chain seq x y z
N MET A 1 -52.76 30.16 -1.17
CA MET A 1 -51.90 31.05 -0.38
C MET A 1 -51.60 30.31 0.92
N SER A 2 -50.75 29.29 0.89
CA SER A 2 -49.28 29.36 0.98
C SER A 2 -48.79 29.96 2.29
N ALA A 3 -48.38 29.10 3.22
CA ALA A 3 -47.18 29.27 4.03
C ALA A 3 -46.88 27.93 4.72
N THR A 4 -46.04 27.14 4.04
CA THR A 4 -45.26 26.05 4.62
C THR A 4 -44.25 26.68 5.57
N ASP A 5 -44.19 26.24 6.83
CA ASP A 5 -42.94 26.36 7.59
C ASP A 5 -42.86 25.25 8.66
N LEU A 6 -42.46 24.07 8.21
CA LEU A 6 -41.89 23.04 9.08
C LEU A 6 -40.42 23.36 9.21
N SER A 7 -40.11 24.21 10.19
CA SER A 7 -38.76 24.45 10.68
C SER A 7 -38.14 23.12 11.11
N ALA A 8 -37.26 22.57 10.27
CA ALA A 8 -36.37 21.49 10.64
C ALA A 8 -35.26 22.06 11.52
N ALA A 9 -35.23 21.65 12.79
CA ALA A 9 -34.20 22.01 13.74
C ALA A 9 -32.80 21.51 13.32
N PRO A 10 -31.70 22.21 13.67
CA PRO A 10 -30.36 21.84 13.28
C PRO A 10 -29.75 20.80 14.23
N GLY A 11 -29.13 19.77 13.63
CA GLY A 11 -27.88 19.15 14.09
C GLY A 11 -27.83 18.59 15.52
N GLY A 12 -28.53 17.48 15.78
CA GLY A 12 -28.07 16.52 16.79
C GLY A 12 -26.88 15.71 16.26
N PRO A 13 -26.01 15.13 17.12
CA PRO A 13 -24.94 14.25 16.66
C PRO A 13 -25.60 13.06 15.97
N THR A 14 -25.54 13.03 14.64
CA THR A 14 -25.83 11.82 13.88
C THR A 14 -24.90 10.76 14.46
N CYS A 15 -25.47 9.74 15.11
CA CYS A 15 -24.76 8.49 15.32
C CYS A 15 -24.38 8.00 13.93
N LEU A 16 -23.22 8.43 13.42
CA LEU A 16 -22.74 8.08 12.09
C LEU A 16 -22.55 6.57 12.14
N ALA A 17 -23.52 5.84 11.58
CA ALA A 17 -23.37 4.43 11.32
C ALA A 17 -22.20 4.30 10.34
N LEU A 18 -20.99 4.10 10.88
CA LEU A 18 -19.79 3.94 10.08
C LEU A 18 -19.99 2.72 9.19
N ARG A 19 -20.13 2.98 7.89
CA ARG A 19 -20.24 1.92 6.90
C ARG A 19 -18.97 1.07 6.97
N THR A 20 -19.11 -0.25 6.89
CA THR A 20 -18.00 -1.18 7.16
C THR A 20 -17.63 -1.99 5.93
N VAL A 21 -16.33 -2.02 5.60
CA VAL A 21 -15.74 -2.95 4.63
C VAL A 21 -14.90 -4.00 5.34
N HIS A 22 -14.92 -5.23 4.83
CA HIS A 22 -14.14 -6.33 5.38
C HIS A 22 -12.92 -6.60 4.51
N THR A 23 -11.90 -7.23 5.08
CA THR A 23 -10.83 -7.83 4.28
C THR A 23 -10.58 -9.26 4.73
N VAL A 24 -10.18 -10.13 3.82
CA VAL A 24 -9.85 -11.52 4.12
C VAL A 24 -8.64 -12.00 3.31
N GLY A 25 -7.92 -12.96 3.86
CA GLY A 25 -6.83 -13.64 3.19
C GLY A 25 -7.14 -15.09 2.97
N HIS A 26 -7.06 -15.58 1.73
CA HIS A 26 -7.29 -17.00 1.48
C HIS A 26 -6.14 -17.87 2.02
N SER A 27 -4.90 -17.33 2.09
CA SER A 27 -3.72 -18.04 2.60
C SER A 27 -3.59 -19.43 1.99
N THR A 28 -3.24 -20.42 2.79
CA THR A 28 -3.22 -21.84 2.44
C THR A 28 -4.46 -22.57 2.96
N ARG A 29 -5.56 -21.86 3.21
CA ARG A 29 -6.78 -22.42 3.81
C ARG A 29 -7.46 -23.40 2.84
N PRO A 30 -8.15 -24.43 3.37
CA PRO A 30 -9.18 -25.13 2.61
C PRO A 30 -10.24 -24.15 2.10
N LEU A 31 -10.84 -24.44 0.94
CA LEU A 31 -11.90 -23.61 0.37
C LEU A 31 -13.07 -23.42 1.34
N GLU A 32 -13.56 -24.52 1.94
CA GLU A 32 -14.67 -24.48 2.90
C GLU A 32 -14.39 -23.59 4.11
N THR A 33 -13.13 -23.51 4.57
CA THR A 33 -12.76 -22.60 5.65
C THR A 33 -12.93 -21.14 5.23
N LEU A 34 -12.56 -20.78 3.99
CA LEU A 34 -12.79 -19.43 3.49
C LEU A 34 -14.30 -19.15 3.39
N LEU A 35 -15.08 -20.08 2.82
CA LEU A 35 -16.53 -19.91 2.67
C LEU A 35 -17.22 -19.73 4.03
N ALA A 36 -16.88 -20.56 5.02
CA ALA A 36 -17.41 -20.44 6.37
C ALA A 36 -17.08 -19.08 7.02
N LEU A 37 -15.87 -18.55 6.81
CA LEU A 37 -15.50 -17.22 7.30
C LEU A 37 -16.35 -16.12 6.63
N LEU A 38 -16.59 -16.22 5.32
CA LEU A 38 -17.42 -15.26 4.60
C LEU A 38 -18.88 -15.31 5.06
N GLU A 39 -19.44 -16.51 5.24
CA GLU A 39 -20.82 -16.73 5.73
C GLU A 39 -20.99 -16.23 7.18
N ALA A 40 -20.05 -16.56 8.08
CA ALA A 40 -20.08 -16.11 9.48
C ALA A 40 -20.07 -14.59 9.59
N HIS A 41 -19.38 -13.92 8.66
CA HIS A 41 -19.37 -12.46 8.56
C HIS A 41 -20.44 -11.89 7.64
N ARG A 42 -21.38 -12.69 7.11
CA ARG A 42 -22.46 -12.28 6.21
C ARG A 42 -21.96 -11.45 5.03
N ILE A 43 -20.85 -11.88 4.43
CA ILE A 43 -20.31 -11.23 3.24
C ILE A 43 -21.21 -11.58 2.05
N GLU A 44 -21.66 -10.54 1.36
CA GLU A 44 -22.54 -10.67 0.18
C GLU A 44 -21.73 -10.60 -1.13
N HIS A 45 -20.58 -9.93 -1.10
CA HIS A 45 -19.73 -9.74 -2.26
C HIS A 45 -18.24 -9.84 -1.89
N LEU A 46 -17.54 -10.77 -2.53
CA LEU A 46 -16.08 -10.92 -2.45
C LEU A 46 -15.41 -10.22 -3.63
N VAL A 47 -14.65 -9.17 -3.35
CA VAL A 47 -13.81 -8.50 -4.36
C VAL A 47 -12.40 -9.06 -4.28
N ASP A 48 -11.99 -9.78 -5.31
CA ASP A 48 -10.65 -10.32 -5.43
C ASP A 48 -9.69 -9.26 -5.98
N VAL A 49 -8.77 -8.81 -5.12
CA VAL A 49 -7.76 -7.79 -5.45
C VAL A 49 -6.41 -8.40 -5.81
N ARG A 50 -6.34 -9.71 -6.08
CA ARG A 50 -5.11 -10.36 -6.55
C ARG A 50 -4.82 -9.93 -7.98
N ARG A 51 -3.53 -9.66 -8.27
CA ARG A 51 -3.05 -9.40 -9.64
C ARG A 51 -3.33 -10.62 -10.54
N TRP A 52 -3.04 -11.81 -10.02
CA TRP A 52 -3.28 -13.07 -10.71
C TRP A 52 -3.99 -14.03 -9.76
N PRO A 53 -5.29 -14.29 -9.96
CA PRO A 53 -6.05 -15.26 -9.18
C PRO A 53 -5.80 -16.68 -9.71
N SER A 54 -4.52 -17.08 -9.76
CA SER A 54 -4.11 -18.40 -10.20
C SER A 54 -2.91 -18.87 -9.38
N SER A 55 -2.92 -20.15 -9.00
CA SER A 55 -1.86 -20.77 -8.21
C SER A 55 -1.81 -22.26 -8.47
N ARG A 56 -0.65 -22.80 -8.88
CA ARG A 56 -0.49 -24.26 -9.04
C ARG A 56 -0.72 -25.03 -7.74
N ARG A 57 -0.40 -24.41 -6.60
CA ARG A 57 -0.52 -25.04 -5.27
C ARG A 57 -1.95 -24.99 -4.72
N PHE A 58 -2.75 -24.00 -5.12
CA PHE A 58 -4.10 -23.78 -4.60
C PHE A 58 -5.10 -23.59 -5.75
N PRO A 59 -5.39 -24.66 -6.53
CA PRO A 59 -6.27 -24.59 -7.68
C PRO A 59 -7.71 -24.21 -7.34
N HIS A 60 -8.18 -24.52 -6.12
CA HIS A 60 -9.50 -24.10 -5.63
C HIS A 60 -9.65 -22.58 -5.44
N PHE A 61 -8.54 -21.84 -5.39
CA PHE A 61 -8.55 -20.38 -5.40
C PHE A 61 -8.26 -19.79 -6.79
N HIS A 62 -8.31 -20.60 -7.85
CA HIS A 62 -8.38 -20.05 -9.21
C HIS A 62 -9.69 -19.29 -9.39
N ARG A 63 -9.70 -18.32 -10.31
CA ARG A 63 -10.84 -17.43 -10.52
C ARG A 63 -12.15 -18.19 -10.76
N GLU A 64 -12.17 -19.12 -11.70
CA GLU A 64 -13.38 -19.83 -12.11
C GLU A 64 -13.90 -20.79 -11.02
N PRO A 65 -13.07 -21.68 -10.42
CA PRO A 65 -13.52 -22.53 -9.31
C PRO A 65 -14.00 -21.72 -8.09
N LEU A 66 -13.30 -20.63 -7.75
CA LEU A 66 -13.69 -19.78 -6.62
C LEU A 66 -15.03 -19.09 -6.89
N ALA A 67 -15.23 -18.54 -8.09
CA ALA A 67 -16.49 -17.92 -8.48
C ALA A 67 -17.65 -18.91 -8.40
N ALA A 68 -17.48 -20.14 -8.90
CA ALA A 68 -18.50 -21.19 -8.84
C ALA A 68 -18.85 -21.57 -7.40
N ALA A 69 -17.84 -21.74 -6.54
CA ALA A 69 -18.04 -22.08 -5.14
C ALA A 69 -18.78 -20.97 -4.36
N LEU A 70 -18.42 -19.71 -4.60
CA LEU A 70 -19.10 -18.55 -3.99
C LEU A 70 -20.54 -18.42 -4.47
N ALA A 71 -20.79 -18.61 -5.76
CA ALA A 71 -22.14 -18.60 -6.32
C ALA A 71 -23.04 -19.67 -5.69
N GLY A 72 -22.49 -20.86 -5.41
CA GLY A 72 -23.19 -21.93 -4.67
C GLY A 72 -23.58 -21.54 -3.24
N ARG A 73 -22.97 -20.50 -2.67
CA ARG A 73 -23.31 -19.92 -1.34
C ARG A 73 -24.09 -18.61 -1.44
N GLY A 74 -24.46 -18.15 -2.64
CA GLY A 74 -25.12 -16.86 -2.84
C GLY A 74 -24.22 -15.63 -2.65
N ILE A 75 -22.90 -15.81 -2.70
CA ILE A 75 -21.92 -14.72 -2.55
C ILE A 75 -21.48 -14.27 -3.95
N ALA A 76 -21.68 -12.99 -4.25
CA ALA A 76 -21.23 -12.39 -5.50
C ALA A 76 -19.70 -12.30 -5.53
N TYR A 77 -19.12 -12.39 -6.73
CA TYR A 77 -17.67 -12.38 -6.92
C TYR A 77 -17.28 -11.45 -8.06
N THR A 78 -16.34 -10.55 -7.79
CA THR A 78 -15.72 -9.71 -8.81
C THR A 78 -14.22 -9.76 -8.67
N TRP A 79 -13.51 -10.04 -9.76
CA TRP A 79 -12.06 -9.90 -9.83
C TRP A 79 -11.68 -8.52 -10.38
N ARG A 80 -10.76 -7.85 -9.68
CA ARG A 80 -10.24 -6.51 -10.03
C ARG A 80 -8.73 -6.56 -10.22
N GLU A 81 -8.30 -6.87 -11.45
CA GLU A 81 -6.88 -6.90 -11.81
C GLU A 81 -6.18 -5.56 -11.56
N ASP A 82 -6.90 -4.47 -11.81
CA ASP A 82 -6.47 -3.08 -11.59
C ASP A 82 -6.17 -2.73 -10.13
N LEU A 83 -6.61 -3.56 -9.18
CA LEU A 83 -6.26 -3.48 -7.75
C LEU A 83 -5.10 -4.38 -7.35
N GLY A 84 -4.59 -5.19 -8.28
CA GLY A 84 -3.48 -6.10 -8.08
C GLY A 84 -2.21 -5.43 -7.57
N GLY A 85 -1.43 -6.18 -6.80
CA GLY A 85 -0.06 -5.84 -6.44
C GLY A 85 0.91 -5.91 -7.63
N TYR A 86 2.21 -6.02 -7.34
CA TYR A 86 3.29 -6.07 -8.34
C TYR A 86 3.39 -4.82 -9.20
N ARG A 87 3.46 -3.67 -8.52
CA ARG A 87 3.71 -2.37 -9.13
C ARG A 87 5.18 -2.00 -8.97
N ARG A 88 5.66 -1.10 -9.83
CA ARG A 88 7.01 -0.53 -9.74
C ARG A 88 6.91 0.86 -9.08
N PRO A 89 7.77 1.16 -8.09
CA PRO A 89 7.73 2.46 -7.44
C PRO A 89 8.30 3.53 -8.36
N GLU A 90 7.80 4.75 -8.20
CA GLU A 90 8.35 5.91 -8.90
C GLU A 90 9.71 6.28 -8.31
N ALA A 91 10.63 6.76 -9.15
CA ALA A 91 11.97 7.16 -8.70
C ALA A 91 11.92 8.28 -7.65
N ALA A 92 10.98 9.21 -7.80
CA ALA A 92 10.70 10.31 -6.89
C ALA A 92 9.49 10.04 -5.99
N SER A 93 9.26 8.78 -5.59
CA SER A 93 8.15 8.39 -4.70
C SER A 93 8.18 9.19 -3.39
N PRO A 94 7.07 9.86 -3.00
CA PRO A 94 6.96 10.50 -1.68
C PRO A 94 6.73 9.46 -0.56
N ASN A 95 6.44 8.21 -0.90
CA ASN A 95 6.04 7.14 0.02
C ASN A 95 7.23 6.35 0.56
N THR A 96 8.31 7.04 0.93
CA THR A 96 9.58 6.45 1.34
C THR A 96 9.56 5.77 2.71
N GLY A 97 8.49 5.93 3.50
CA GLY A 97 8.28 5.22 4.76
C GLY A 97 8.07 3.72 4.58
N TRP A 98 7.58 3.30 3.41
CA TRP A 98 7.50 1.90 3.05
C TRP A 98 8.88 1.35 2.65
N ARG A 99 9.47 0.53 3.52
CA ARG A 99 10.77 -0.13 3.28
C ARG A 99 10.71 -1.15 2.14
N VAL A 100 9.57 -1.81 1.97
CA VAL A 100 9.37 -2.81 0.90
C VAL A 100 8.91 -2.09 -0.36
N GLY A 101 9.69 -2.21 -1.44
CA GLY A 101 9.43 -1.49 -2.69
C GLY A 101 8.04 -1.74 -3.29
N ALA A 102 7.46 -2.93 -3.10
CA ALA A 102 6.11 -3.25 -3.57
C ALA A 102 5.01 -2.44 -2.84
N PHE A 103 5.17 -2.19 -1.53
CA PHE A 103 4.23 -1.35 -0.76
C PHE A 103 4.35 0.10 -1.18
N ARG A 104 5.59 0.60 -1.34
CA ARG A 104 5.86 1.93 -1.86
C ARG A 104 5.21 2.14 -3.23
N ALA A 105 5.39 1.19 -4.14
CA ALA A 105 4.79 1.25 -5.48
C ALA A 105 3.26 1.24 -5.46
N TYR A 106 2.66 0.53 -4.51
CA TYR A 106 1.21 0.55 -4.34
C TYR A 106 0.73 1.90 -3.78
N ALA A 107 1.46 2.46 -2.82
CA ALA A 107 1.18 3.79 -2.28
C ALA A 107 1.30 4.88 -3.35
N ASP A 108 2.28 4.78 -4.27
CA ASP A 108 2.39 5.71 -5.41
C ASP A 108 1.17 5.62 -6.33
N PHE A 109 0.70 4.39 -6.60
CA PHE A 109 -0.53 4.18 -7.36
C PHE A 109 -1.76 4.81 -6.70
N MET A 110 -1.83 4.81 -5.36
CA MET A 110 -2.95 5.44 -4.63
C MET A 110 -3.05 6.95 -4.83
N LEU A 111 -1.99 7.60 -5.34
CA LEU A 111 -1.99 9.03 -5.64
C LEU A 111 -2.58 9.35 -7.03
N THR A 112 -2.88 8.33 -7.84
CA THR A 112 -3.36 8.50 -9.21
C THR A 112 -4.87 8.73 -9.27
N GLU A 113 -5.34 9.45 -10.28
CA GLU A 113 -6.78 9.60 -10.54
C GLU A 113 -7.47 8.26 -10.85
N ALA A 114 -6.73 7.31 -11.43
CA ALA A 114 -7.23 5.96 -11.67
C ALA A 114 -7.62 5.28 -10.37
N PHE A 115 -6.79 5.40 -9.33
CA PHE A 115 -7.11 4.86 -8.01
C PHE A 115 -8.34 5.52 -7.39
N GLU A 116 -8.49 6.84 -7.52
CA GLU A 116 -9.67 7.54 -7.01
C GLU A 116 -10.97 7.05 -7.66
N ARG A 117 -10.96 6.83 -8.99
CA ARG A 117 -12.12 6.23 -9.69
C ARG A 117 -12.43 4.83 -9.18
N ILE A 118 -11.41 4.00 -9.02
CA ILE A 118 -11.57 2.64 -8.49
C ILE A 118 -12.16 2.66 -7.08
N MET A 119 -11.69 3.55 -6.21
CA MET A 119 -12.25 3.69 -4.86
C MET A 119 -13.71 4.12 -4.88
N ALA A 120 -14.09 5.06 -5.76
CA ALA A 120 -15.49 5.46 -5.90
C ALA A 120 -16.40 4.28 -6.28
N ASP A 121 -15.96 3.43 -7.22
CA ASP A 121 -16.70 2.21 -7.59
C ASP A 121 -16.84 1.24 -6.41
N LEU A 122 -15.76 1.02 -5.66
CA LEU A 122 -15.79 0.12 -4.51
C LEU A 122 -16.64 0.66 -3.36
N GLU A 123 -16.64 1.97 -3.12
CA GLU A 123 -17.49 2.62 -2.13
C GLU A 123 -18.97 2.54 -2.52
N ALA A 124 -19.28 2.72 -3.80
CA ALA A 124 -20.64 2.54 -4.31
C ALA A 124 -21.13 1.09 -4.16
N LEU A 125 -20.25 0.12 -4.40
CA LEU A 125 -20.54 -1.30 -4.16
C LEU A 125 -20.76 -1.58 -2.67
N ALA A 126 -19.83 -1.14 -1.82
CA ALA A 126 -19.88 -1.34 -0.37
C ALA A 126 -21.03 -0.60 0.32
N ALA A 127 -21.58 0.44 -0.32
CA ALA A 127 -22.77 1.15 0.18
C ALA A 127 -24.06 0.33 -0.01
N ARG A 128 -24.04 -0.63 -0.94
CA ARG A 128 -25.19 -1.47 -1.29
C ARG A 128 -25.08 -2.89 -0.77
N GLN A 129 -23.86 -3.37 -0.58
CA GLN A 129 -23.56 -4.74 -0.22
C GLN A 129 -22.48 -4.82 0.85
N ARG A 130 -22.54 -5.88 1.67
CA ARG A 130 -21.50 -6.17 2.64
C ARG A 130 -20.29 -6.82 1.96
N VAL A 131 -19.30 -5.99 1.64
CA VAL A 131 -18.12 -6.36 0.84
C VAL A 131 -16.96 -6.87 1.70
N ALA A 132 -16.26 -7.89 1.19
CA ALA A 132 -14.91 -8.26 1.63
C ALA A 132 -13.88 -8.14 0.49
N LEU A 133 -12.75 -7.48 0.76
CA LEU A 133 -11.59 -7.43 -0.13
C LEU A 133 -10.67 -8.63 0.14
N MET A 134 -10.44 -9.48 -0.85
CA MET A 134 -9.62 -10.69 -0.71
C MET A 134 -8.24 -10.54 -1.36
N CYS A 135 -7.19 -10.95 -0.64
CA CYS A 135 -5.87 -11.24 -1.23
C CYS A 135 -5.34 -12.62 -0.83
N ALA A 136 -4.14 -12.99 -1.29
CA ALA A 136 -3.55 -14.30 -1.02
C ALA A 136 -2.93 -14.45 0.37
N GLU A 137 -2.37 -13.39 0.93
CA GLU A 137 -1.69 -13.42 2.23
C GLU A 137 -2.69 -13.58 3.39
N ALA A 138 -2.31 -14.27 4.48
CA ALA A 138 -3.18 -14.46 5.63
C ALA A 138 -3.49 -13.14 6.34
N VAL A 139 -2.45 -12.32 6.54
CA VAL A 139 -2.51 -11.11 7.36
C VAL A 139 -2.41 -9.83 6.51
N PRO A 140 -3.19 -8.79 6.81
CA PRO A 140 -3.22 -7.60 5.97
C PRO A 140 -1.86 -6.89 5.89
N TRP A 141 -1.10 -6.84 7.00
CA TRP A 141 0.18 -6.11 7.08
C TRP A 141 1.35 -6.68 6.29
N ARG A 142 1.14 -7.80 5.59
CA ARG A 142 2.11 -8.37 4.65
C ARG A 142 1.63 -8.33 3.20
N CYS A 143 0.49 -7.68 2.94
CA CYS A 143 -0.14 -7.59 1.62
C CYS A 143 -0.56 -6.16 1.26
N HIS A 144 -0.69 -5.89 -0.03
CA HIS A 144 -1.17 -4.60 -0.53
C HIS A 144 -2.60 -4.26 -0.06
N ARG A 145 -3.39 -5.27 0.34
CA ARG A 145 -4.73 -5.04 0.88
C ARG A 145 -4.74 -4.16 2.14
N GLN A 146 -3.63 -4.05 2.88
CA GLN A 146 -3.55 -3.07 3.96
C GLN A 146 -3.68 -1.65 3.43
N LEU A 147 -3.05 -1.31 2.31
CA LEU A 147 -3.13 0.04 1.76
C LEU A 147 -4.53 0.36 1.23
N LEU A 148 -5.26 -0.64 0.72
CA LEU A 148 -6.68 -0.49 0.41
C LEU A 148 -7.53 -0.26 1.66
N ALA A 149 -7.21 -0.96 2.75
CA ALA A 149 -7.85 -0.73 4.05
C ALA A 149 -7.57 0.69 4.57
N ASP A 150 -6.32 1.17 4.45
CA ASP A 150 -5.95 2.55 4.80
C ASP A 150 -6.80 3.54 3.98
N ALA A 151 -6.94 3.29 2.66
CA ALA A 151 -7.71 4.11 1.74
C ALA A 151 -9.20 4.20 2.10
N PHE A 152 -9.83 3.08 2.49
CA PHE A 152 -11.21 3.07 2.98
C PHE A 152 -11.35 3.85 4.30
N LEU A 153 -10.41 3.67 5.22
CA LEU A 153 -10.45 4.29 6.54
C LEU A 153 -10.43 5.82 6.45
N VAL A 154 -9.53 6.40 5.66
CA VAL A 154 -9.47 7.87 5.45
C VAL A 154 -10.66 8.43 4.66
N ARG A 155 -11.46 7.56 4.04
CA ARG A 155 -12.69 7.92 3.31
C ARG A 155 -13.95 7.81 4.18
N GLY A 156 -13.80 7.53 5.48
CA GLY A 156 -14.90 7.50 6.45
C GLY A 156 -15.53 6.12 6.65
N TRP A 157 -14.89 5.05 6.18
CA TRP A 157 -15.35 3.68 6.39
C TRP A 157 -14.67 3.04 7.59
N ALA A 158 -15.41 2.27 8.37
CA ALA A 158 -14.79 1.30 9.26
C ALA A 158 -14.23 0.15 8.41
N VAL A 159 -13.04 -0.35 8.77
CA VAL A 159 -12.47 -1.53 8.10
C VAL A 159 -12.20 -2.62 9.12
N ARG A 160 -12.65 -3.83 8.82
CA ARG A 160 -12.56 -5.01 9.70
C ARG A 160 -11.84 -6.15 9.00
N HIS A 161 -10.75 -6.64 9.56
CA HIS A 161 -9.99 -7.75 9.03
C HIS A 161 -10.53 -9.07 9.57
N ILE A 162 -11.07 -9.91 8.69
CA ILE A 162 -11.45 -11.29 9.00
C ILE A 162 -10.16 -12.12 9.02
N LEU A 163 -9.81 -12.59 10.21
CA LEU A 163 -8.70 -13.50 10.46
C LEU A 163 -9.27 -14.87 10.84
N GLU A 164 -8.40 -15.81 11.19
CA GLU A 164 -8.79 -17.19 11.52
C GLU A 164 -9.78 -17.28 12.68
N ASP A 165 -9.44 -16.62 13.78
CA ASP A 165 -10.04 -16.79 15.09
C ASP A 165 -10.72 -15.52 15.60
N ARG A 166 -10.61 -14.42 14.83
CA ARG A 166 -11.07 -13.11 15.26
C ARG A 166 -11.29 -12.14 14.10
N CYS A 167 -11.94 -11.03 14.42
CA CYS A 167 -12.16 -9.92 13.51
C CYS A 167 -11.59 -8.63 14.10
N GLU A 168 -10.52 -8.10 13.51
CA GLU A 168 -9.78 -6.96 14.04
C GLU A 168 -10.14 -5.65 13.33
N ALA A 169 -10.17 -4.54 14.06
CA ALA A 169 -10.34 -3.23 13.45
C ALA A 169 -9.01 -2.79 12.82
N HIS A 170 -9.09 -2.26 11.60
CA HIS A 170 -7.94 -1.71 10.90
C HIS A 170 -7.44 -0.43 11.58
N ARG A 171 -6.13 -0.20 11.53
CA ARG A 171 -5.48 1.01 12.03
C ARG A 171 -4.42 1.44 11.01
N LEU A 172 -4.35 2.75 10.78
CA LEU A 172 -3.31 3.32 9.94
C LEU A 172 -1.92 3.07 10.53
N PRO A 173 -0.90 2.85 9.69
CA PRO A 173 0.49 2.88 10.12
C PRO A 173 0.83 4.21 10.80
N PRO A 174 1.66 4.25 11.86
CA PRO A 174 2.00 5.48 12.57
C PRO A 174 2.66 6.56 11.70
N PHE A 175 3.27 6.17 10.59
CA PHE A 175 3.94 7.07 9.64
C PHE A 175 3.02 7.53 8.48
N ALA A 176 1.76 7.10 8.47
CA ALA A 176 0.78 7.56 7.48
C ALA A 176 0.39 9.02 7.77
N ARG A 177 0.36 9.84 6.73
CA ARG A 177 -0.14 11.21 6.75
C ARG A 177 -1.41 11.29 5.91
N VAL A 178 -2.47 11.80 6.51
CA VAL A 178 -3.78 11.96 5.88
C VAL A 178 -3.92 13.37 5.33
N GLU A 179 -4.22 13.48 4.04
CA GLU A 179 -4.49 14.75 3.34
C GLU A 179 -5.87 14.65 2.68
N GLY A 180 -6.91 15.03 3.43
CA GLY A 180 -8.29 14.81 3.01
C GLY A 180 -8.58 13.31 2.84
N ARG A 181 -8.90 12.88 1.61
CA ARG A 181 -9.14 11.46 1.25
C ARG A 181 -7.88 10.73 0.76
N ARG A 182 -6.74 11.42 0.71
CA ARG A 182 -5.46 10.87 0.22
C ARG A 182 -4.53 10.53 1.37
N LEU A 183 -3.60 9.64 1.09
CA LEU A 183 -2.60 9.13 2.02
C LEU A 183 -1.20 9.29 1.44
N LEU A 184 -0.30 9.83 2.25
CA LEU A 184 1.13 9.82 2.02
C LEU A 184 1.82 9.03 3.12
N TYR A 185 2.91 8.36 2.77
CA TYR A 185 3.70 7.57 3.72
C TYR A 185 5.15 8.05 3.73
N PRO A 186 5.43 9.30 4.15
CA PRO A 186 6.78 9.83 4.12
C PRO A 186 7.70 9.07 5.06
N GLY A 187 8.91 8.80 4.60
CA GLY A 187 9.99 8.32 5.44
C GLY A 187 10.53 9.42 6.35
N PRO A 188 11.41 9.07 7.30
CA PRO A 188 12.17 10.07 8.03
C PRO A 188 12.94 10.96 7.02
N PRO A 189 13.11 12.27 7.33
CA PRO A 189 13.92 13.14 6.48
C PRO A 189 15.31 12.53 6.28
N PRO A 190 15.93 12.72 5.11
CA PRO A 190 17.29 12.23 4.88
C PRO A 190 18.20 12.76 5.97
N ALA A 191 19.07 11.90 6.50
CA ALA A 191 20.05 12.31 7.49
C ALA A 191 20.86 13.49 6.92
N ALA A 192 20.98 14.57 7.69
CA ALA A 192 21.85 15.67 7.31
C ALA A 192 23.25 15.11 6.99
N PRO A 193 23.94 15.63 5.96
CA PRO A 193 25.27 15.16 5.63
C PRO A 193 26.14 15.21 6.88
N ARG A 194 26.76 14.08 7.24
CA ARG A 194 27.70 14.03 8.35
C ARG A 194 28.78 15.06 8.04
N ARG A 195 28.90 16.09 8.90
CA ARG A 195 30.06 16.99 8.86
C ARG A 195 31.30 16.10 8.88
N PRO A 196 32.29 16.33 7.98
CA PRO A 196 33.54 15.61 8.07
C PRO A 196 34.07 15.78 9.49
N SER A 197 34.42 14.66 10.14
CA SER A 197 35.05 14.67 11.45
C SER A 197 36.26 15.61 11.39
N ARG A 198 36.35 16.56 12.32
CA ARG A 198 37.59 17.35 12.49
C ARG A 198 38.74 16.34 12.57
N PRO A 199 39.82 16.51 11.79
CA PRO A 199 40.99 15.68 11.97
C PRO A 199 41.40 15.76 13.45
N ALA A 200 41.75 14.61 14.03
CA ALA A 200 42.23 14.55 15.39
C ALA A 200 43.39 15.56 15.53
N PRO A 201 43.45 16.32 16.64
CA PRO A 201 44.61 17.17 16.88
C PRO A 201 45.88 16.30 16.82
N PRO A 202 46.98 16.80 16.23
CA PRO A 202 48.22 16.04 16.19
C PRO A 202 48.62 15.66 17.62
N ALA A 203 49.09 14.42 17.79
CA ALA A 203 49.61 13.97 19.07
C ALA A 203 50.72 14.92 19.55
N PRO A 204 50.74 15.32 20.82
CA PRO A 204 51.85 16.12 21.34
C PRO A 204 53.15 15.31 21.19
N GLY A 205 54.09 15.83 20.42
CA GLY A 205 55.42 15.23 20.23
C GLY A 205 55.75 14.70 18.83
N ALA A 206 54.86 14.85 17.83
CA ALA A 206 55.23 14.54 16.45
C ALA A 206 56.11 15.66 15.86
N SER A 207 57.42 15.40 15.76
CA SER A 207 58.35 16.23 14.98
C SER A 207 57.88 16.31 13.52
N PRO A 208 58.01 17.47 12.85
CA PRO A 208 57.64 17.60 11.45
C PRO A 208 58.49 16.64 10.59
N PRO A 209 57.91 16.01 9.55
CA PRO A 209 58.71 15.21 8.63
C PRO A 209 59.72 16.11 7.90
N SER A 210 60.96 15.64 7.85
CA SER A 210 62.02 16.22 7.02
C SER A 210 61.51 16.38 5.59
N SER A 211 61.65 17.59 5.06
CA SER A 211 61.31 17.97 3.69
C SER A 211 61.86 16.97 2.67
N ALA A 212 60.95 16.30 1.93
CA ALA A 212 61.31 15.48 0.79
C ALA A 212 61.80 16.37 -0.37
N PRO A 213 62.81 15.95 -1.15
CA PRO A 213 63.25 16.69 -2.32
C PRO A 213 62.15 16.70 -3.41
N PRO A 214 62.11 17.75 -4.26
CA PRO A 214 61.06 17.91 -5.27
C PRO A 214 61.10 16.77 -6.30
N PRO A 215 59.94 16.40 -6.88
CA PRO A 215 59.87 15.35 -7.90
C PRO A 215 60.60 15.78 -9.17
N SER A 216 61.39 14.86 -9.73
CA SER A 216 62.02 15.05 -11.03
C SER A 216 60.97 15.11 -12.14
N THR A 217 61.01 16.18 -12.93
CA THR A 217 60.18 16.38 -14.11
C THR A 217 60.53 15.36 -15.18
N ARG A 218 59.73 14.29 -15.32
CA ARG A 218 59.71 13.48 -16.54
C ARG A 218 58.83 14.14 -17.60
N PRO A 219 59.29 14.29 -18.85
CA PRO A 219 58.48 14.89 -19.90
C PRO A 219 57.30 13.97 -20.28
N ARG A 220 56.12 14.59 -20.46
CA ARG A 220 54.91 13.94 -20.98
C ARG A 220 55.17 13.40 -22.38
N ARG A 221 55.02 12.08 -22.58
CA ARG A 221 54.84 11.52 -23.93
C ARG A 221 53.51 12.00 -24.49
N ALA A 222 53.55 12.59 -25.68
CA ALA A 222 52.39 12.99 -26.45
C ALA A 222 51.53 11.76 -26.80
N SER A 223 50.23 11.85 -26.56
CA SER A 223 49.25 10.89 -27.06
C SER A 223 48.92 11.22 -28.52
N PRO A 224 49.04 10.29 -29.48
CA PRO A 224 48.64 10.55 -30.85
C PRO A 224 47.12 10.61 -30.96
N SER A 225 46.66 11.67 -31.64
CA SER A 225 45.28 11.96 -31.96
C SER A 225 44.69 11.04 -33.04
N ARG A 226 43.34 10.92 -33.02
CA ARG A 226 42.41 10.50 -34.09
C ARG A 226 42.26 8.97 -34.21
N ARG A 227 41.04 8.41 -34.30
CA ARG A 227 40.09 8.64 -35.39
C ARG A 227 38.62 8.44 -34.98
N ARG A 228 37.80 9.29 -35.59
CA ARG A 228 36.34 9.30 -35.68
C ARG A 228 35.94 8.28 -36.76
N TRP A 229 35.02 7.37 -36.46
CA TRP A 229 34.32 6.58 -37.47
C TRP A 229 32.84 6.94 -37.43
N LYS A 230 32.29 7.05 -38.65
CA LYS A 230 30.88 7.34 -38.96
C LYS A 230 29.99 6.17 -38.59
#